data_AF-A0A7G9YS80-F1
#
_entry.id   AF-A0A7G9YS80-F1
#
_cell.length_a   1.000
_cell.length_b   1.000
_cell.length_c   1.000
_cell.angle_alpha   90.00
_cell.angle_beta   90.00
_cell.angle_gamma   90.00
#
_symmetry.space_group_name_H-M   'P 1'
#
loop_
_entity.id
_entity.type
_entity.pdbx_description
1 polymer ?
#
loop_
_entity_poly.entity_id
_entity_poly.type
_entity_poly.pdbx_seq_one_letter_code
_entity_poly.pdbx_strand_id
1 'polypeptide(L)'
;MRTPLVSEEEVVAFFKKHCAVTWEQLTSYFGITRQALQRKIKGHAHLTSLNHNRRFLVLKQFIGKTNQHGIWSYRGIVFSIHGNTPQTVTHLIHNSECGLSTKQLEQITSVKCWGILLKLLKEGKITRIREGFDYVYLSSKPTVKRAQLENRGLASQEHSVEVQIPQTSEEPEKIHSFFELGEGDYLLRRLEIVRRVKSGKSQAQVARELGCSPDTVRNTCKTFEKNGAKGLVITRKKRPYKMTENMEKKILVMKAKHPNWSPEKIGKSFRECGLGISDRSIRTFFEENDLVDQKKTSSRS
;
A
#
# COMPACT_ATOMS: atom_id res chain seq x y z
N MET A 1 54.92 -14.30 -15.93
CA MET A 1 54.70 -14.81 -14.56
C MET A 1 54.05 -16.19 -14.66
N ARG A 2 54.69 -17.24 -14.11
CA ARG A 2 54.09 -18.58 -14.02
C ARG A 2 52.88 -18.49 -13.07
N THR A 3 51.70 -18.88 -13.53
CA THR A 3 50.53 -19.06 -12.68
C THR A 3 50.89 -20.04 -11.55
N PRO A 4 50.63 -19.72 -10.28
CA PRO A 4 50.83 -20.69 -9.22
C PRO A 4 50.00 -21.94 -9.52
N LEU A 5 50.63 -23.10 -9.37
CA LEU A 5 50.05 -24.43 -9.60
C LEU A 5 49.10 -24.74 -8.45
N VAL A 6 47.95 -24.06 -8.42
CA VAL A 6 46.90 -24.30 -7.42
C VAL A 6 46.12 -25.53 -7.86
N SER A 7 46.16 -26.57 -7.03
CA SER A 7 45.38 -27.79 -7.20
C SER A 7 43.91 -27.58 -6.83
N GLU A 8 43.02 -28.43 -7.32
CA GLU A 8 41.60 -28.41 -6.94
C GLU A 8 41.42 -28.76 -5.44
N GLU A 9 42.21 -29.71 -4.96
CA GLU A 9 42.20 -30.19 -3.57
C GLU A 9 42.54 -29.08 -2.56
N GLU A 10 43.51 -28.23 -2.88
CA GLU A 10 43.86 -27.08 -2.03
C GLU A 10 42.71 -26.08 -1.91
N VAL A 11 42.01 -25.81 -3.02
CA VAL A 11 40.85 -24.92 -3.02
C VAL A 11 39.74 -25.53 -2.15
N VAL A 12 39.45 -26.82 -2.32
CA VAL A 12 38.45 -27.53 -1.51
C VAL A 12 38.83 -27.56 -0.02
N ALA A 13 40.11 -27.76 0.32
CA ALA A 13 40.60 -27.72 1.69
C ALA A 13 40.42 -26.33 2.32
N PHE A 14 40.58 -25.25 1.54
CA PHE A 14 40.28 -23.90 1.99
C PHE A 14 38.80 -23.71 2.34
N PHE A 15 37.89 -24.22 1.50
CA PHE A 15 36.46 -24.25 1.83
C PHE A 15 36.16 -25.09 3.07
N LYS A 16 36.84 -26.23 3.28
CA LYS A 16 36.67 -27.05 4.50
C LYS A 16 37.06 -26.28 5.76
N LYS A 17 38.14 -25.50 5.70
CA LYS A 17 38.67 -24.72 6.84
C LYS A 17 37.82 -23.50 7.18
N HIS A 18 37.35 -22.77 6.17
CA HIS A 18 36.67 -21.48 6.36
C HIS A 18 35.13 -21.54 6.20
N CYS A 19 34.63 -22.62 5.59
CA CYS A 19 33.23 -22.91 5.31
C CYS A 19 32.55 -21.92 4.35
N ALA A 20 32.34 -20.68 4.77
CA ALA A 20 31.78 -19.59 3.95
C ALA A 20 32.89 -18.65 3.49
N VAL A 21 33.15 -18.59 2.18
CA VAL A 21 34.27 -17.84 1.61
C VAL A 21 33.82 -16.91 0.48
N THR A 22 34.53 -15.81 0.27
CA THR A 22 34.28 -14.89 -0.86
C THR A 22 35.28 -15.11 -1.98
N TRP A 23 34.93 -14.66 -3.19
CA TRP A 23 35.89 -14.65 -4.30
C TRP A 23 37.12 -13.81 -3.98
N GLU A 24 36.97 -12.68 -3.29
CA GLU A 24 38.08 -11.81 -2.85
C GLU A 24 39.07 -12.59 -1.98
N GLN A 25 38.57 -13.31 -0.97
CA GLN A 25 39.40 -14.13 -0.08
C GLN A 25 40.17 -15.21 -0.85
N LEU A 26 39.50 -15.89 -1.79
CA LEU A 26 40.13 -16.92 -2.61
C LEU A 26 41.21 -16.32 -3.53
N THR A 27 40.92 -15.20 -4.21
CA THR A 27 41.89 -14.55 -5.10
C THR A 27 43.10 -14.01 -4.35
N SER A 28 42.89 -13.45 -3.15
CA SER A 28 43.98 -12.94 -2.31
C SER A 28 44.84 -14.06 -1.72
N TYR A 29 44.24 -15.19 -1.34
CA TYR A 29 44.97 -16.31 -0.77
C TYR A 29 45.76 -17.10 -1.82
N PHE A 30 45.14 -17.41 -2.96
CA PHE A 30 45.74 -18.25 -3.99
C PHE A 30 46.53 -17.47 -5.06
N GLY A 31 46.40 -16.14 -5.11
CA GLY A 31 47.11 -15.29 -6.08
C GLY A 31 46.73 -15.54 -7.54
N ILE A 32 45.58 -16.17 -7.79
CA ILE A 32 45.06 -16.48 -9.13
C ILE A 32 43.75 -15.74 -9.41
N THR A 33 43.40 -15.66 -10.69
CA THR A 33 42.18 -14.97 -11.12
C THR A 33 40.92 -15.70 -10.69
N ARG A 34 39.82 -14.95 -10.53
CA ARG A 34 38.49 -15.49 -10.24
C ARG A 34 38.06 -16.55 -11.26
N GLN A 35 38.34 -16.35 -12.55
CA GLN A 35 37.97 -17.33 -13.58
C GLN A 35 38.74 -18.65 -13.40
N ALA A 36 40.01 -18.61 -12.98
CA ALA A 36 40.78 -19.82 -12.71
C ALA A 36 40.20 -20.60 -11.52
N LEU A 37 39.87 -19.90 -10.42
CA LEU A 37 39.22 -20.51 -9.24
C LEU A 37 37.84 -21.10 -9.58
N GLN A 38 37.04 -20.40 -10.40
CA GLN A 38 35.75 -20.90 -10.88
C GLN A 38 35.87 -22.21 -11.65
N ARG A 39 36.89 -22.34 -12.50
CA ARG A 39 37.14 -23.59 -13.23
C ARG A 39 37.52 -24.72 -12.28
N LYS A 40 38.33 -24.44 -11.25
CA LYS A 40 38.75 -25.42 -10.24
C LYS A 40 37.60 -25.94 -9.40
N ILE A 41 36.61 -25.11 -9.06
CA ILE A 41 35.45 -25.57 -8.28
C ILE A 41 34.25 -25.99 -9.14
N LYS A 42 34.39 -26.06 -10.48
CA LYS A 42 33.28 -26.36 -11.39
C LYS A 42 32.71 -27.76 -11.17
N GLY A 43 33.55 -28.72 -10.77
CA GLY A 43 33.14 -30.09 -10.40
C GLY A 43 32.40 -30.17 -9.06
N HIS A 44 32.52 -29.14 -8.22
CA HIS A 44 31.87 -29.11 -6.90
C HIS A 44 30.60 -28.25 -6.93
N ALA A 45 29.48 -28.88 -6.59
CA ALA A 45 28.24 -28.14 -6.39
C ALA A 45 28.40 -27.15 -5.23
N HIS A 46 28.15 -25.87 -5.48
CA HIS A 46 28.28 -24.80 -4.50
C HIS A 46 27.01 -23.97 -4.40
N LEU A 47 26.79 -23.36 -3.24
CA LEU A 47 25.72 -22.42 -2.97
C LEU A 47 26.27 -21.01 -2.80
N THR A 48 25.38 -20.03 -2.94
CA THR A 48 25.68 -18.63 -2.69
C THR A 48 24.79 -18.09 -1.59
N SER A 49 25.29 -17.13 -0.82
CA SER A 49 24.52 -16.50 0.26
C SER A 49 23.29 -15.76 -0.25
N LEU A 50 22.15 -15.99 0.40
CA LEU A 50 20.89 -15.32 0.10
C LEU A 50 20.88 -13.86 0.57
N ASN A 51 21.35 -13.59 1.79
CA ASN A 51 21.24 -12.30 2.47
C ASN A 51 22.40 -11.33 2.22
N HIS A 52 23.47 -11.78 1.55
CA HIS A 52 24.64 -10.95 1.20
C HIS A 52 24.84 -10.85 -0.32
N ASN A 53 23.78 -10.72 -1.11
CA ASN A 53 23.85 -10.52 -2.56
C ASN A 53 24.75 -11.55 -3.27
N ARG A 54 24.69 -12.83 -2.88
CA ARG A 54 25.51 -13.93 -3.42
C ARG A 54 27.03 -13.78 -3.21
N ARG A 55 27.47 -12.94 -2.27
CA ARG A 55 28.88 -12.66 -1.99
C ARG A 55 29.64 -13.88 -1.43
N PHE A 56 29.00 -14.63 -0.53
CA PHE A 56 29.64 -15.79 0.08
C PHE A 56 29.27 -17.07 -0.65
N LEU A 57 30.23 -17.98 -0.70
CA LEU A 57 30.16 -19.29 -1.33
C LEU A 57 30.39 -20.37 -0.28
N VAL A 58 29.70 -21.49 -0.45
CA VAL A 58 29.95 -22.72 0.32
C VAL A 58 29.81 -23.91 -0.63
N LEU A 59 30.66 -24.92 -0.48
CA LEU A 59 30.48 -26.19 -1.21
C LEU A 59 29.38 -27.01 -0.54
N LYS A 60 28.49 -27.61 -1.34
CA LYS A 60 27.33 -28.37 -0.83
C LYS A 60 27.73 -29.47 0.15
N GLN A 61 28.87 -30.12 -0.09
CA GLN A 61 29.42 -31.17 0.77
C GLN A 61 29.82 -30.70 2.19
N PHE A 62 29.94 -29.39 2.43
CA PHE A 62 30.30 -28.83 3.74
C PHE A 62 29.12 -28.14 4.45
N ILE A 63 27.91 -28.24 3.90
CA ILE A 63 26.71 -27.71 4.52
C ILE A 63 26.35 -28.58 5.73
N GLY A 64 26.03 -27.93 6.85
CA GLY A 64 25.55 -28.62 8.05
C GLY A 64 24.07 -29.02 7.98
N LYS A 65 23.47 -29.27 9.16
CA LYS A 65 22.05 -29.61 9.25
C LYS A 65 21.18 -28.42 8.81
N THR A 66 20.37 -28.59 7.76
CA THR A 66 19.40 -27.59 7.31
C THR A 66 18.13 -27.64 8.17
N ASN A 67 17.38 -26.54 8.19
CA ASN A 67 16.05 -26.53 8.78
C ASN A 67 15.02 -27.24 7.89
N GLN A 68 13.76 -27.30 8.34
CA GLN A 68 12.63 -27.90 7.61
C GLN A 68 12.37 -27.30 6.22
N HIS A 69 12.92 -26.11 5.95
CA HIS A 69 12.77 -25.38 4.70
C HIS A 69 14.02 -25.46 3.80
N GLY A 70 14.98 -26.32 4.13
CA GLY A 70 16.22 -26.48 3.36
C GLY A 70 17.19 -25.30 3.50
N ILE A 71 17.03 -24.48 4.54
CA ILE A 71 17.85 -23.30 4.81
C ILE A 71 18.87 -23.63 5.89
N TRP A 72 20.11 -23.21 5.64
CA TRP A 72 21.22 -23.35 6.57
C TRP A 72 21.82 -21.97 6.86
N SER A 73 22.00 -21.67 8.14
CA SER A 73 22.63 -20.42 8.59
C SER A 73 23.99 -20.73 9.20
N TYR A 74 25.01 -19.98 8.75
CA TYR A 74 26.36 -20.06 9.28
C TYR A 74 26.85 -18.67 9.61
N ARG A 75 27.04 -18.38 10.91
CA ARG A 75 27.51 -17.07 11.43
C ARG A 75 26.69 -15.88 10.88
N GLY A 76 25.37 -16.05 10.77
CA GLY A 76 24.47 -15.02 10.23
C GLY A 76 24.39 -14.96 8.70
N ILE A 77 25.16 -15.77 7.97
CA ILE A 77 25.07 -15.91 6.51
C ILE A 77 24.08 -17.03 6.19
N VAL A 78 23.12 -16.75 5.33
CA VAL A 78 22.04 -17.70 5.01
C VAL A 78 22.26 -18.32 3.64
N PHE A 79 22.16 -19.65 3.57
CA PHE A 79 22.25 -20.45 2.35
C PHE A 79 21.00 -21.33 2.19
N SER A 80 20.67 -21.68 0.94
CA SER A 80 19.55 -22.57 0.63
C SER A 80 19.97 -23.66 -0.32
N ILE A 81 19.63 -24.91 0.00
CA ILE A 81 19.89 -26.07 -0.86
C ILE A 81 19.17 -25.95 -2.22
N HIS A 82 18.10 -25.14 -2.27
CA HIS A 82 17.31 -24.86 -3.47
C HIS A 82 17.96 -23.82 -4.39
N GLY A 83 19.15 -23.32 -4.05
CA GLY A 83 19.93 -22.43 -4.90
C GLY A 83 19.77 -20.97 -4.51
N ASN A 84 19.45 -20.12 -5.49
CA ASN A 84 19.36 -18.68 -5.27
C ASN A 84 18.03 -18.24 -4.64
N THR A 85 17.92 -16.97 -4.24
CA THR A 85 16.73 -16.44 -3.56
C THR A 85 15.44 -16.62 -4.36
N PRO A 86 15.37 -16.28 -5.68
CA PRO A 86 14.19 -16.59 -6.50
C PRO A 86 13.79 -18.06 -6.51
N GLN A 87 14.75 -18.99 -6.67
CA GLN A 87 14.49 -20.43 -6.68
C GLN A 87 13.97 -20.91 -5.32
N THR A 88 14.59 -20.42 -4.24
CA THR A 88 14.20 -20.75 -2.87
C THR A 88 12.79 -20.26 -2.56
N VAL A 89 12.48 -18.99 -2.83
CA VAL A 89 11.14 -18.42 -2.61
C VAL A 89 10.07 -19.17 -3.40
N THR A 90 10.35 -19.49 -4.66
CA THR A 90 9.46 -20.28 -5.51
C THR A 90 9.22 -21.67 -4.91
N HIS A 91 10.27 -22.35 -4.45
CA HIS A 91 10.16 -23.65 -3.80
C HIS A 91 9.33 -23.60 -2.50
N LEU A 92 9.57 -22.59 -1.66
CA LEU A 92 8.82 -22.39 -0.41
C LEU A 92 7.33 -22.17 -0.67
N ILE A 93 6.99 -21.36 -1.68
CA ILE A 93 5.60 -21.09 -2.04
C ILE A 93 4.92 -22.35 -2.60
N HIS A 94 5.61 -23.11 -3.46
CA HIS A 94 5.03 -24.34 -4.03
C HIS A 94 4.82 -25.46 -3.01
N ASN A 95 5.67 -25.52 -1.98
CA ASN A 95 5.58 -26.55 -0.95
C ASN A 95 4.80 -26.12 0.29
N SER A 96 4.31 -24.88 0.33
CA SER A 96 3.44 -24.43 1.42
C SER A 96 2.03 -25.00 1.26
N GLU A 97 1.44 -25.44 2.36
CA GLU A 97 0.06 -25.96 2.39
C GLU A 97 -0.99 -24.89 2.12
N CYS A 98 -0.70 -23.62 2.44
CA CYS A 98 -1.64 -22.51 2.26
C CYS A 98 -1.05 -21.35 1.43
N GLY A 99 0.16 -21.48 0.90
CA GLY A 99 0.92 -20.34 0.36
C GLY A 99 1.59 -19.51 1.47
N LEU A 100 2.27 -18.42 1.11
CA LEU A 100 3.06 -17.65 2.07
C LEU A 100 2.91 -16.15 1.86
N SER A 101 2.86 -15.39 2.94
CA SER A 101 2.95 -13.93 2.92
C SER A 101 4.39 -13.46 2.76
N THR A 102 4.57 -12.20 2.36
CA THR A 102 5.91 -11.56 2.32
C THR A 102 6.62 -11.68 3.66
N LYS A 103 5.92 -11.43 4.78
CA LYS A 103 6.51 -11.46 6.13
C LYS A 103 7.01 -12.87 6.49
N GLN A 104 6.23 -13.91 6.19
CA GLN A 104 6.64 -15.30 6.44
C GLN A 104 7.86 -15.68 5.59
N LEU A 105 7.90 -15.28 4.32
CA LEU A 105 9.05 -15.51 3.46
C LEU A 105 10.30 -14.80 3.97
N GLU A 106 10.17 -13.56 4.44
CA GLU A 106 11.27 -12.80 5.03
C GLU A 106 11.75 -13.40 6.35
N GLN A 107 10.85 -13.93 7.18
CA GLN A 107 11.20 -14.65 8.41
C GLN A 107 11.97 -15.94 8.13
N ILE A 108 11.52 -16.71 7.13
CA ILE A 108 12.15 -17.98 6.76
C ILE A 108 13.52 -17.76 6.10
N THR A 109 13.60 -16.81 5.16
CA THR A 109 14.80 -16.59 4.34
C THR A 109 15.78 -15.57 4.91
N SER A 110 15.35 -14.73 5.85
CA SER A 110 16.09 -13.55 6.34
C SER A 110 16.49 -12.57 5.22
N VAL A 111 15.76 -12.55 4.10
CA VAL A 111 16.01 -11.65 2.96
C VAL A 111 14.75 -10.91 2.60
N LYS A 112 14.85 -9.60 2.32
CA LYS A 112 13.73 -8.81 1.79
C LYS A 112 13.25 -9.40 0.47
N CYS A 113 12.01 -9.88 0.43
CA CYS A 113 11.50 -10.67 -0.70
C CYS A 113 10.71 -9.84 -1.71
N TRP A 114 10.31 -8.61 -1.38
CA TRP A 114 9.42 -7.78 -2.22
C TRP A 114 9.82 -7.72 -3.71
N GLY A 115 11.06 -7.31 -4.01
CA GLY A 115 11.52 -7.16 -5.40
C GLY A 115 11.57 -8.49 -6.16
N ILE A 116 11.88 -9.58 -5.45
CA ILE A 116 11.93 -10.93 -6.03
C ILE A 116 10.52 -11.43 -6.32
N LEU A 117 9.58 -11.21 -5.40
CA LEU A 117 8.18 -11.58 -5.56
C LEU A 117 7.53 -10.85 -6.73
N LEU A 118 7.82 -9.55 -6.89
CA LEU A 118 7.33 -8.78 -8.04
C LEU A 118 7.87 -9.35 -9.36
N LYS A 119 9.15 -9.73 -9.40
CA LYS A 119 9.75 -10.38 -10.57
C LYS A 119 9.10 -11.73 -10.88
N LEU A 120 8.92 -12.58 -9.87
CA LEU A 120 8.30 -13.90 -10.03
C LEU A 120 6.83 -13.83 -10.46
N LEU A 121 6.09 -12.81 -10.01
CA LEU A 121 4.74 -12.52 -10.48
C LEU A 121 4.72 -12.13 -11.96
N LYS A 122 5.61 -11.21 -12.37
CA LYS A 122 5.72 -10.81 -13.79
C LYS A 122 6.10 -11.98 -14.70
N GLU A 123 6.92 -12.90 -14.20
CA GLU A 123 7.29 -14.13 -14.92
C GLU A 123 6.21 -15.23 -14.87
N GLY A 124 5.07 -15.02 -14.19
CA GLY A 124 4.00 -16.01 -14.07
C GLY A 124 4.36 -17.25 -13.23
N LYS A 125 5.46 -17.21 -12.48
CA LYS A 125 5.95 -18.36 -11.69
C LYS A 125 5.18 -18.55 -10.38
N ILE A 126 4.56 -17.48 -9.89
CA ILE A 126 3.72 -17.48 -8.70
C ILE A 126 2.47 -16.66 -8.99
N THR A 127 1.42 -16.89 -8.21
CA THR A 127 0.22 -16.04 -8.20
C THR A 127 0.06 -15.41 -6.82
N ARG A 128 -0.84 -14.43 -6.68
CA ARG A 128 -1.14 -13.84 -5.37
C ARG A 128 -2.64 -13.65 -5.20
N ILE A 129 -3.09 -13.72 -3.96
CA ILE A 129 -4.40 -13.27 -3.52
C ILE A 129 -4.24 -12.17 -2.48
N ARG A 130 -5.25 -11.31 -2.37
CA ARG A 130 -5.31 -10.29 -1.34
C ARG A 130 -6.05 -10.85 -0.13
N GLU A 131 -5.44 -10.75 1.04
CA GLU A 131 -6.03 -11.17 2.31
C GLU A 131 -5.93 -9.98 3.27
N GLY A 132 -7.04 -9.25 3.41
CA GLY A 132 -7.07 -7.97 4.12
C GLY A 132 -6.18 -6.90 3.46
N PHE A 133 -5.10 -6.51 4.16
CA PHE A 133 -4.12 -5.53 3.71
C PHE A 133 -2.79 -6.14 3.23
N ASP A 134 -2.63 -7.46 3.40
CA ASP A 134 -1.43 -8.18 2.99
C ASP A 134 -1.72 -9.04 1.74
N TYR A 135 -0.66 -9.50 1.10
CA TYR A 135 -0.73 -10.43 -0.03
C TYR A 135 -0.21 -11.79 0.39
N VAL A 136 -0.93 -12.82 -0.04
CA VAL A 136 -0.50 -14.21 0.06
C VAL A 136 -0.09 -14.65 -1.34
N TYR A 137 1.11 -15.20 -1.43
CA TYR A 137 1.64 -15.76 -2.66
C TYR A 137 1.37 -17.25 -2.71
N LEU A 138 0.81 -17.68 -3.83
CA LEU A 138 0.37 -19.03 -4.12
C LEU A 138 1.18 -19.59 -5.28
N SER A 139 1.15 -20.91 -5.40
CA SER A 139 1.69 -21.62 -6.55
C SER A 139 1.03 -21.15 -7.86
N SER A 140 1.79 -21.12 -8.95
CA SER A 140 1.23 -20.99 -10.31
C SER A 140 0.63 -22.31 -10.82
N LYS A 141 1.04 -23.46 -10.26
CA LYS A 141 0.53 -24.78 -10.65
C LYS A 141 -0.92 -24.92 -10.18
N PRO A 142 -1.89 -25.15 -11.08
CA PRO A 142 -3.31 -25.16 -10.74
C PRO A 142 -3.64 -26.14 -9.61
N THR A 143 -3.16 -27.38 -9.67
CA THR A 143 -3.43 -28.41 -8.66
C THR A 143 -2.99 -28.00 -7.25
N VAL A 144 -1.75 -27.50 -7.12
CA VAL A 144 -1.21 -27.01 -5.85
C VAL A 144 -1.95 -25.76 -5.40
N LYS A 145 -2.27 -24.85 -6.31
CA LYS A 145 -3.00 -23.62 -6.00
C LYS A 145 -4.39 -23.93 -5.45
N ARG A 146 -5.11 -24.90 -6.03
CA ARG A 146 -6.42 -25.35 -5.54
C ARG A 146 -6.33 -25.86 -4.11
N ALA A 147 -5.43 -26.80 -3.85
CA ALA A 147 -5.19 -27.32 -2.51
C ALA A 147 -4.83 -26.20 -1.50
N GLN A 148 -4.00 -25.23 -1.93
CA GLN A 148 -3.66 -24.07 -1.10
C GLN A 148 -4.85 -23.18 -0.77
N LEU A 149 -5.78 -23.00 -1.71
CA LEU A 149 -7.00 -22.21 -1.51
C LEU A 149 -8.03 -22.98 -0.65
N GLU A 150 -8.17 -24.28 -0.85
CA GLU A 150 -9.02 -25.17 -0.06
C GLU A 150 -8.59 -25.19 1.41
N ASN A 151 -7.28 -25.36 1.67
CA ASN A 151 -6.72 -25.31 3.02
C ASN A 151 -6.89 -23.94 3.70
N ARG A 152 -7.13 -22.88 2.93
CA ARG A 152 -7.47 -21.54 3.45
C ARG A 152 -8.98 -21.31 3.61
N GLY A 153 -9.83 -22.25 3.19
CA GLY A 153 -11.29 -22.08 3.17
C GLY A 153 -11.78 -21.13 2.07
N LEU A 154 -10.98 -20.91 1.01
CA LEU A 154 -11.26 -19.99 -0.10
C LEU A 154 -11.60 -20.71 -1.41
N ALA A 155 -12.01 -21.98 -1.34
CA ALA A 155 -12.30 -22.85 -2.50
C ALA A 155 -13.31 -22.22 -3.49
N SER A 156 -14.23 -21.37 -3.02
CA SER A 156 -15.23 -20.70 -3.86
C SER A 156 -14.69 -19.54 -4.72
N GLN A 157 -13.41 -19.18 -4.63
CA GLN A 157 -12.81 -18.11 -5.46
C GLN A 157 -12.20 -18.61 -6.78
N GLU A 158 -12.45 -19.86 -7.19
CA GLU A 158 -11.96 -20.38 -8.48
C GLU A 158 -12.56 -19.70 -9.71
N HIS A 159 -13.63 -18.90 -9.57
CA HIS A 159 -14.23 -18.12 -10.66
C HIS A 159 -14.21 -16.62 -10.32
N SER A 160 -13.08 -15.94 -10.52
CA SER A 160 -12.98 -14.49 -10.85
C SER A 160 -11.60 -13.89 -10.58
N VAL A 161 -10.50 -14.53 -10.99
CA VAL A 161 -9.25 -13.77 -11.24
C VAL A 161 -8.53 -14.37 -12.43
N GLU A 162 -9.18 -14.33 -13.60
CA GLU A 162 -8.44 -14.30 -14.84
C GLU A 162 -7.77 -12.93 -14.90
N VAL A 163 -6.45 -12.93 -14.82
CA VAL A 163 -5.64 -11.72 -14.94
C VAL A 163 -5.75 -11.25 -16.39
N GLN A 164 -6.75 -10.42 -16.67
CA GLN A 164 -6.61 -9.45 -17.75
C GLN A 164 -5.60 -8.43 -17.25
N ILE A 165 -4.36 -8.53 -17.75
CA ILE A 165 -3.42 -7.41 -17.69
C ILE A 165 -4.00 -6.39 -18.68
N PRO A 166 -4.49 -5.21 -18.24
CA PRO A 166 -4.76 -4.15 -19.20
C PRO A 166 -3.41 -3.77 -19.81
N GLN A 167 -3.25 -4.05 -21.10
CA GLN A 167 -2.26 -3.38 -21.93
C GLN A 167 -2.75 -1.93 -22.09
N THR A 168 -2.58 -1.12 -21.06
CA THR A 168 -2.79 0.32 -21.16
C THR A 168 -1.43 0.97 -21.02
N SER A 169 -0.98 1.48 -22.15
CA SER A 169 0.12 2.42 -22.32
C SER A 169 -0.20 3.74 -21.63
N GLU A 170 -0.15 3.76 -20.30
CA GLU A 170 -0.14 4.98 -19.53
C GLU A 170 1.09 4.94 -18.62
N GLU A 171 1.89 6.00 -18.70
CA GLU A 171 3.00 6.25 -17.78
C GLU A 171 2.56 5.90 -16.35
N PRO A 172 3.44 5.33 -15.50
CA PRO A 172 3.06 4.97 -14.14
C PRO A 172 2.42 6.20 -13.49
N GLU A 173 1.11 6.13 -13.22
CA GLU A 173 0.39 7.18 -12.53
C GLU A 173 1.28 7.60 -11.36
N LYS A 174 1.76 8.85 -11.40
CA LYS A 174 2.59 9.40 -10.35
C LYS A 174 1.87 9.08 -9.05
N ILE A 175 2.49 8.27 -8.19
CA ILE A 175 2.05 8.16 -6.80
C ILE A 175 2.13 9.60 -6.31
N HIS A 176 0.97 10.28 -6.23
CA HIS A 176 0.91 11.64 -5.73
C HIS A 176 1.61 11.61 -4.40
N SER A 177 2.76 12.27 -4.34
CA SER A 177 3.49 12.38 -3.09
C SER A 177 2.51 13.00 -2.12
N PHE A 178 2.43 12.50 -0.89
CA PHE A 178 1.55 13.11 0.12
C PHE A 178 1.86 14.61 0.32
N PHE A 179 3.08 15.03 -0.03
CA PHE A 179 3.54 16.41 -0.07
C PHE A 179 2.95 17.26 -1.22
N GLU A 180 2.26 16.64 -2.17
CA GLU A 180 1.62 17.25 -3.35
C GLU A 180 0.09 17.29 -3.23
N LEU A 181 -0.48 16.91 -2.07
CA LEU A 181 -1.93 16.99 -1.85
C LEU A 181 -2.40 18.45 -1.90
N GLY A 182 -3.39 18.72 -2.75
CA GLY A 182 -3.93 20.06 -2.99
C GLY A 182 -4.93 20.52 -1.93
N GLU A 183 -5.47 21.73 -2.12
CA GLU A 183 -6.55 22.25 -1.28
C GLU A 183 -7.83 21.43 -1.49
N GLY A 184 -8.17 20.58 -0.51
CA GLY A 184 -9.34 19.70 -0.57
C GLY A 184 -9.15 18.36 0.14
N ASP A 185 -7.91 17.89 0.22
CA ASP A 185 -7.55 16.56 0.73
C ASP A 185 -7.37 16.51 2.26
N TYR A 186 -8.08 17.37 2.98
CA TYR A 186 -7.98 17.54 4.44
C TYR A 186 -8.14 16.23 5.21
N LEU A 187 -8.97 15.31 4.72
CA LEU A 187 -9.19 14.01 5.34
C LEU A 187 -7.95 13.12 5.22
N LEU A 188 -7.35 13.02 4.03
CA LEU A 188 -6.12 12.27 3.81
C LEU A 188 -5.01 12.81 4.69
N ARG A 189 -4.91 14.15 4.79
CA ARG A 189 -3.92 14.79 5.66
C ARG A 189 -4.10 14.43 7.13
N ARG A 190 -5.33 14.47 7.63
CA ARG A 190 -5.67 14.12 9.01
C ARG A 190 -5.44 12.63 9.31
N LEU A 191 -5.75 11.74 8.36
CA LEU A 191 -5.52 10.31 8.51
C LEU A 191 -4.02 9.99 8.63
N GLU A 192 -3.18 10.65 7.84
CA GLU A 192 -1.73 10.45 7.90
C GLU A 192 -1.13 10.95 9.22
N ILE A 193 -1.62 12.07 9.75
CA ILE A 193 -1.27 12.54 11.09
C ILE A 193 -1.52 11.46 12.13
N VAL A 194 -2.75 10.90 12.15
CA VAL A 194 -3.14 9.86 13.12
C VAL A 194 -2.27 8.61 12.95
N ARG A 195 -2.05 8.17 11.71
CA ARG A 195 -1.21 7.01 11.40
C ARG A 195 0.21 7.19 11.97
N ARG A 196 0.88 8.31 11.68
CA ARG A 196 2.27 8.54 12.13
C ARG A 196 2.39 8.59 13.65
N VAL A 197 1.44 9.24 14.33
CA VAL A 197 1.45 9.32 15.80
C VAL A 197 1.18 7.95 16.43
N LYS A 198 0.21 7.17 15.90
CA LYS A 198 -0.04 5.79 16.38
C LYS A 198 1.13 4.84 16.12
N SER A 199 1.92 5.08 15.08
CA SER A 199 3.17 4.35 14.82
C SER A 199 4.33 4.77 15.73
N GLY A 200 4.10 5.61 16.74
CA GLY A 200 5.08 5.98 17.76
C GLY A 200 5.90 7.23 17.44
N LYS A 201 5.60 7.99 16.37
CA LYS A 201 6.27 9.27 16.13
C LYS A 201 5.77 10.36 17.08
N SER A 202 6.67 11.24 17.50
CA SER A 202 6.29 12.39 18.33
C SER A 202 5.43 13.38 17.53
N GLN A 203 4.43 13.99 18.19
CA GLN A 203 3.54 14.96 17.54
C GLN A 203 4.31 16.16 16.96
N ALA A 204 5.38 16.60 17.63
CA ALA A 204 6.24 17.68 17.16
C ALA A 204 7.01 17.29 15.89
N GLN A 205 7.50 16.05 15.80
CA GLN A 205 8.15 15.55 14.59
C GLN A 205 7.16 15.43 13.43
N VAL A 206 5.95 14.93 13.69
CA VAL A 206 4.90 14.83 12.67
C VAL A 206 4.50 16.21 12.15
N ALA A 207 4.37 17.21 13.03
CA ALA A 207 4.07 18.59 12.63
C ALA A 207 5.12 19.15 11.67
N ARG A 208 6.41 18.96 12.00
CA ARG A 208 7.55 19.39 11.17
C ARG A 208 7.59 18.66 9.83
N GLU A 209 7.46 17.34 9.84
CA GLU A 209 7.51 16.52 8.63
C GLU A 209 6.33 16.76 7.68
N LEU A 210 5.16 17.16 8.19
CA LEU A 210 3.96 17.38 7.38
C LEU A 210 3.65 18.87 7.09
N GLY A 211 4.53 19.79 7.51
CA GLY A 211 4.33 21.22 7.32
C GLY A 211 3.01 21.75 7.91
N CYS A 212 2.60 21.24 9.08
CA CYS A 212 1.40 21.72 9.79
C CYS A 212 1.73 22.25 11.18
N SER A 213 0.82 23.04 11.74
CA SER A 213 0.99 23.52 13.12
C SER A 213 0.92 22.35 14.12
N PRO A 214 1.67 22.39 15.22
CA PRO A 214 1.57 21.40 16.29
C PRO A 214 0.14 21.22 16.83
N ASP A 215 -0.65 22.30 16.85
CA ASP A 215 -2.06 22.24 17.26
C ASP A 215 -2.94 21.48 16.28
N THR A 216 -2.64 21.54 14.98
CA THR A 216 -3.36 20.72 13.98
C THR A 216 -3.15 19.25 14.29
N VAL A 217 -1.92 18.83 14.58
CA VAL A 217 -1.60 17.45 14.96
C VAL A 217 -2.34 17.06 16.24
N ARG A 218 -2.19 17.88 17.29
CA ARG A 218 -2.82 17.66 18.59
C ARG A 218 -4.33 17.50 18.48
N ASN A 219 -5.00 18.43 17.80
CA ASN A 219 -6.47 18.45 17.67
C ASN A 219 -6.97 17.31 16.79
N THR A 220 -6.22 16.96 15.74
CA THR A 220 -6.55 15.80 14.89
C THR A 220 -6.48 14.50 15.70
N CYS A 221 -5.41 14.28 16.47
CA CYS A 221 -5.29 13.12 17.35
C CYS A 221 -6.39 13.08 18.41
N LYS A 222 -6.66 14.19 19.11
CA LYS A 222 -7.75 14.29 20.08
C LYS A 222 -9.12 13.97 19.47
N THR A 223 -9.39 14.49 18.28
CA THR A 223 -10.66 14.25 17.57
C THR A 223 -10.80 12.78 17.19
N PHE A 224 -9.72 12.16 16.74
CA PHE A 224 -9.68 10.74 16.41
C PHE A 224 -9.85 9.84 17.64
N GLU A 225 -9.20 10.16 18.75
CA GLU A 225 -9.35 9.43 20.01
C GLU A 225 -10.80 9.48 20.52
N LYS A 226 -11.45 10.65 20.41
CA LYS A 226 -12.84 10.84 20.86
C LYS A 226 -13.89 10.19 19.95
N ASN A 227 -13.74 10.36 18.63
CA ASN A 227 -14.81 10.10 17.66
C ASN A 227 -14.40 9.09 16.55
N GLY A 228 -13.20 8.51 16.63
CA GLY A 228 -12.63 7.65 15.60
C GLY A 228 -12.43 8.37 14.26
N ALA A 229 -12.30 7.57 13.18
CA ALA A 229 -12.15 8.09 11.82
C ALA A 229 -13.35 8.95 11.37
N LYS A 230 -14.56 8.63 11.85
CA LYS A 230 -15.79 9.39 11.54
C LYS A 230 -15.67 10.86 11.96
N GLY A 231 -14.98 11.15 13.07
CA GLY A 231 -14.76 12.52 13.53
C GLY A 231 -13.79 13.34 12.70
N LEU A 232 -12.95 12.71 11.87
CA LEU A 232 -12.01 13.43 11.00
C LEU A 232 -12.69 13.96 9.73
N VAL A 233 -13.83 13.37 9.34
CA VAL A 233 -14.64 13.80 8.21
C VAL A 233 -15.36 15.10 8.56
N ILE A 234 -15.14 16.15 7.78
CA ILE A 234 -15.86 17.41 7.95
C ILE A 234 -17.28 17.22 7.41
N THR A 235 -18.20 16.79 8.26
CA THR A 235 -19.63 16.93 7.98
C THR A 235 -20.02 18.36 8.39
N ARG A 236 -19.84 19.35 7.50
CA ARG A 236 -20.49 20.65 7.71
C ARG A 236 -21.99 20.40 7.69
N LYS A 237 -22.61 20.21 8.86
CA LYS A 237 -24.06 20.40 8.98
C LYS A 237 -24.30 21.83 8.53
N LYS A 238 -25.10 22.02 7.47
CA LYS A 238 -25.56 23.37 7.07
C LYS A 238 -26.05 24.05 8.34
N ARG A 239 -25.64 25.30 8.56
CA ARG A 239 -26.19 26.10 9.66
C ARG A 239 -27.72 26.02 9.57
N PRO A 240 -28.44 25.80 10.68
CA PRO A 240 -29.88 25.69 10.65
C PRO A 240 -30.47 26.87 9.87
N TYR A 241 -31.47 26.57 9.03
CA TYR A 241 -32.15 27.54 8.19
C TYR A 241 -32.64 28.71 9.06
N LYS A 242 -32.37 29.95 8.64
CA LYS A 242 -32.66 31.14 9.46
C LYS A 242 -34.15 31.44 9.61
N MET A 243 -35.02 30.79 8.83
CA MET A 243 -36.45 31.05 8.84
C MET A 243 -37.16 30.08 9.77
N THR A 244 -38.04 30.60 10.61
CA THR A 244 -38.89 29.76 11.47
C THR A 244 -40.03 29.16 10.65
N GLU A 245 -40.54 28.00 11.04
CA GLU A 245 -41.68 27.33 10.39
C GLU A 245 -42.92 28.25 10.30
N ASN A 246 -43.11 29.14 11.28
CA ASN A 246 -44.17 30.14 11.27
C ASN A 246 -43.98 31.19 10.14
N MET A 247 -42.75 31.61 9.89
CA MET A 247 -42.43 32.55 8.81
C MET A 247 -42.63 31.91 7.43
N GLU A 248 -42.26 30.63 7.27
CA GLU A 248 -42.51 29.86 6.04
C GLU A 248 -43.99 29.74 5.73
N LYS A 249 -44.80 29.35 6.73
CA LYS A 249 -46.26 29.26 6.60
C LYS A 249 -46.85 30.60 6.17
N LYS A 250 -46.38 31.71 6.74
CA LYS A 250 -46.84 33.06 6.34
C LYS A 250 -46.49 33.38 4.89
N ILE A 251 -45.28 33.04 4.44
CA ILE A 251 -44.86 33.25 3.05
C ILE A 251 -45.73 32.43 2.09
N LEU A 252 -45.96 31.15 2.39
CA LEU A 252 -46.83 30.27 1.59
C LEU A 252 -48.27 30.79 1.51
N VAL A 253 -48.85 31.21 2.65
CA VAL A 253 -50.21 31.77 2.69
C VAL A 253 -50.30 33.04 1.84
N MET A 254 -49.30 33.92 1.89
CA MET A 254 -49.28 35.13 1.08
C MET A 254 -49.12 34.85 -0.42
N LYS A 255 -48.27 33.87 -0.81
CA LYS A 255 -48.14 33.44 -2.21
C LYS A 255 -49.42 32.76 -2.72
N ALA A 256 -50.10 31.98 -1.89
CA ALA A 256 -51.38 31.36 -2.24
C ALA A 256 -52.50 32.41 -2.44
N LYS A 257 -52.57 33.43 -1.57
CA LYS A 257 -53.52 34.54 -1.71
C LYS A 257 -53.19 35.44 -2.91
N HIS A 258 -51.90 35.58 -3.23
CA HIS A 258 -51.43 36.45 -4.31
C HIS A 258 -50.42 35.72 -5.20
N PRO A 259 -50.90 34.85 -6.12
CA PRO A 259 -50.04 34.02 -6.95
C PRO A 259 -49.02 34.81 -7.77
N ASN A 260 -49.35 36.02 -8.24
CA ASN A 260 -48.48 36.80 -9.11
C ASN A 260 -47.54 37.78 -8.38
N TRP A 261 -47.51 37.77 -7.04
CA TRP A 261 -46.65 38.69 -6.31
C TRP A 261 -45.19 38.24 -6.33
N SER A 262 -44.31 39.20 -6.57
CA SER A 262 -42.87 38.98 -6.48
C SER A 262 -42.42 38.92 -5.01
N PRO A 263 -41.27 38.30 -4.72
CA PRO A 263 -40.69 38.26 -3.37
C PRO A 263 -40.56 39.64 -2.71
N GLU A 264 -40.26 40.69 -3.48
CA GLU A 264 -40.11 42.06 -2.99
C GLU A 264 -41.47 42.66 -2.59
N LYS A 265 -42.53 42.32 -3.34
CA LYS A 265 -43.89 42.79 -3.05
C LYS A 265 -44.44 42.13 -1.78
N ILE A 266 -44.15 40.84 -1.60
CA ILE A 266 -44.47 40.10 -0.37
C ILE A 266 -43.65 40.64 0.81
N GLY A 267 -42.36 40.91 0.62
CA GLY A 267 -41.51 41.52 1.65
C GLY A 267 -41.94 42.93 2.07
N LYS A 268 -42.45 43.73 1.12
CA LYS A 268 -43.06 45.04 1.43
C LYS A 268 -44.32 44.88 2.30
N SER A 269 -45.22 43.96 1.93
CA SER A 269 -46.44 43.69 2.71
C SER A 269 -46.12 43.18 4.12
N PHE A 270 -45.13 42.31 4.27
CA PHE A 270 -44.72 41.86 5.61
C PHE A 270 -44.15 42.98 6.47
N ARG A 271 -43.39 43.92 5.89
CA ARG A 271 -42.92 45.12 6.60
C ARG A 271 -44.07 46.01 7.07
N GLU A 272 -45.09 46.21 6.24
CA GLU A 272 -46.30 46.97 6.59
C GLU A 272 -47.10 46.30 7.74
N CYS A 273 -47.05 44.96 7.83
CA CYS A 273 -47.66 44.19 8.92
C CYS A 273 -46.74 43.97 10.15
N GLY A 274 -45.58 44.66 10.23
CA GLY A 274 -44.66 44.55 11.37
C GLY A 274 -43.83 43.25 11.41
N LEU A 275 -43.78 42.49 10.32
CA LEU A 275 -42.98 41.26 10.19
C LEU A 275 -41.68 41.56 9.43
N GLY A 276 -40.56 41.58 10.16
CA GLY A 276 -39.23 41.86 9.62
C GLY A 276 -38.56 40.69 8.89
N ILE A 277 -39.20 40.14 7.86
CA ILE A 277 -38.60 39.10 7.01
C ILE A 277 -37.83 39.79 5.88
N SER A 278 -36.57 39.42 5.66
CA SER A 278 -35.76 40.02 4.61
C SER A 278 -36.21 39.56 3.21
N ASP A 279 -36.22 40.48 2.24
CA ASP A 279 -36.55 40.18 0.84
C ASP A 279 -35.68 39.04 0.28
N ARG A 280 -34.40 38.95 0.73
CA ARG A 280 -33.47 37.88 0.37
C ARG A 280 -33.92 36.52 0.90
N SER A 281 -34.43 36.45 2.13
CA SER A 281 -34.96 35.21 2.73
C SER A 281 -36.18 34.71 1.96
N ILE A 282 -37.05 35.62 1.52
CA ILE A 282 -38.24 35.27 0.74
C ILE A 282 -37.85 34.76 -0.65
N ARG A 283 -36.86 35.39 -1.32
CA ARG A 283 -36.32 34.91 -2.60
C ARG A 283 -35.74 33.51 -2.48
N THR A 284 -34.88 33.26 -1.50
CA THR A 284 -34.29 31.94 -1.27
C THR A 284 -35.36 30.89 -0.99
N PHE A 285 -36.38 31.22 -0.20
CA PHE A 285 -37.51 30.31 0.03
C PHE A 285 -38.29 29.99 -1.25
N PHE A 286 -38.47 30.98 -2.15
CA PHE A 286 -39.14 30.75 -3.43
C PHE A 286 -38.34 29.84 -4.35
N GLU A 287 -37.01 30.03 -4.40
CA GLU A 287 -36.09 29.20 -5.18
C GLU A 287 -36.02 27.76 -4.65
N GLU A 288 -36.03 27.57 -3.32
CA GLU A 288 -35.95 26.24 -2.69
C GLU A 288 -37.26 25.43 -2.79
N ASN A 289 -38.40 26.09 -3.02
CA ASN A 289 -39.72 25.47 -3.06
C ASN A 289 -40.39 25.59 -4.44
N ASP A 290 -39.62 25.91 -5.49
CA ASP A 290 -40.10 26.06 -6.88
C ASP A 290 -41.31 27.02 -7.03
N LEU A 291 -41.38 28.08 -6.22
CA LEU A 291 -42.48 29.05 -6.20
C LEU A 291 -42.28 30.23 -7.17
N VAL A 292 -41.27 30.15 -8.05
CA VAL A 292 -40.95 31.20 -9.04
C VAL A 292 -41.78 30.99 -10.30
N ASP A 293 -42.60 31.99 -10.67
CA ASP A 293 -43.39 31.93 -11.89
C ASP A 293 -42.48 32.03 -13.14
N GLN A 294 -42.60 31.06 -14.05
CA GLN A 294 -41.80 30.93 -15.29
C GLN A 294 -41.99 32.07 -16.32
N LYS A 295 -42.69 33.17 -16.01
CA LYS A 295 -43.07 34.21 -16.97
C LYS A 295 -42.12 35.44 -17.03
N LYS A 296 -40.83 35.28 -16.71
CA LYS A 296 -39.82 36.34 -16.89
C LYS A 296 -38.57 35.93 -17.69
N THR A 297 -38.65 34.88 -18.50
CA THR A 297 -37.59 34.53 -19.48
C THR A 297 -37.89 34.98 -20.91
N SER A 298 -39.03 35.63 -21.18
CA SER A 298 -39.38 36.09 -22.54
C SER A 298 -39.47 37.62 -22.61
N SER A 299 -38.35 38.32 -22.39
CA SER A 299 -38.19 39.71 -22.85
C SER A 299 -36.72 40.14 -22.82
N ARG A 300 -35.88 39.46 -23.62
CA ARG A 300 -34.66 40.04 -24.20
C ARG A 300 -34.51 39.41 -25.59
N SER A 301 -35.32 39.93 -26.51
CA SER A 301 -35.00 39.98 -27.93
C SER A 301 -34.37 41.33 -28.19
#